data_AF-A0A2V9TMV8-F1
#
_entry.id   AF-A0A2V9TMV8-F1
#
_cell.length_a   1.000
_cell.length_b   1.000
_cell.length_c   1.000
_cell.angle_alpha   90.00
_cell.angle_beta   90.00
_cell.angle_gamma   90.00
#
_symmetry.space_group_name_H-M   'P 1'
#
loop_
_entity.id
_entity.type
_entity.pdbx_description
1 polymer ?
#
loop_
_entity_poly.entity_id
_entity_poly.type
_entity_poly.pdbx_seq_one_letter_code
_entity_poly.pdbx_strand_id
1 'polypeptide(L)'
;MAVQVAEGADFIIGETFSWLGEALIAVERAKKTGLPVMVTICFENQNTTTEGKSAAEAAKALVDAGADIIGMNCLRPPEHMLGPLEEMRKAVPHAFVAAQPVAYRTPADKPDFTSLPQFPFELDPLQLSRREMAAYAQRARDIGVDYIGACCGSVAIHIREMARVLGKLPAEQRPWKLNYQKPMSAYEYYDHDPEKVGAVNRE
;
A
#
# COMPACT_ATOMS: atom_id res chain seq x y z
N MET A 1 -18.30 -7.60 -14.71
CA MET A 1 -18.93 -7.82 -13.39
C MET A 1 -19.89 -9.02 -13.34
N ALA A 2 -20.62 -9.37 -14.41
CA ALA A 2 -21.55 -10.52 -14.37
C ALA A 2 -20.92 -11.83 -13.86
N VAL A 3 -19.70 -12.16 -14.32
CA VAL A 3 -18.95 -13.34 -13.82
C VAL A 3 -18.62 -13.19 -12.33
N GLN A 4 -18.08 -12.05 -11.89
CA GLN A 4 -17.75 -11.81 -10.48
C GLN A 4 -18.96 -11.96 -9.55
N VAL A 5 -20.12 -11.46 -9.98
CA VAL A 5 -21.38 -11.60 -9.22
C VAL A 5 -21.85 -13.05 -9.21
N ALA A 6 -21.77 -13.76 -10.33
CA ALA A 6 -22.15 -15.17 -10.42
C ALA A 6 -21.27 -16.07 -9.53
N GLU A 7 -20.00 -15.73 -9.38
CA GLU A 7 -19.05 -16.42 -8.48
C GLU A 7 -19.20 -15.98 -7.00
N GLY A 8 -20.16 -15.11 -6.67
CA GLY A 8 -20.49 -14.75 -5.30
C GLY A 8 -19.54 -13.74 -4.65
N ALA A 9 -18.96 -12.81 -5.41
CA ALA A 9 -18.17 -11.71 -4.84
C ALA A 9 -18.99 -10.87 -3.84
N ASP A 10 -18.40 -10.51 -2.71
CA ASP A 10 -19.07 -9.72 -1.66
C ASP A 10 -19.21 -8.23 -2.00
N PHE A 11 -18.28 -7.68 -2.79
CA PHE A 11 -18.26 -6.29 -3.24
C PHE A 11 -17.41 -6.12 -4.49
N ILE A 12 -17.56 -4.98 -5.17
CA ILE A 12 -16.82 -4.65 -6.40
C ILE A 12 -15.76 -3.60 -6.10
N ILE A 13 -14.56 -3.79 -6.64
CA ILE A 13 -13.47 -2.81 -6.62
C ILE A 13 -13.19 -2.37 -8.05
N GLY A 14 -13.28 -1.06 -8.31
CA GLY A 14 -12.73 -0.41 -9.50
C GLY A 14 -11.51 0.41 -9.09
N GLU A 15 -10.32 -0.01 -9.49
CA GLU A 15 -9.07 0.61 -9.03
C GLU A 15 -8.17 1.13 -10.17
N THR A 16 -7.23 2.00 -9.82
CA THR A 16 -6.18 2.53 -10.71
C THR A 16 -6.71 3.37 -11.86
N PHE A 17 -7.67 4.25 -11.58
CA PHE A 17 -8.15 5.23 -12.56
C PHE A 17 -7.35 6.55 -12.47
N SER A 18 -6.60 6.89 -13.53
CA SER A 18 -5.99 8.23 -13.66
C SER A 18 -7.00 9.30 -14.12
N TRP A 19 -8.08 8.88 -14.79
CA TRP A 19 -9.17 9.73 -15.29
C TRP A 19 -10.40 9.61 -14.39
N LEU A 20 -10.90 10.72 -13.87
CA LEU A 20 -12.09 10.71 -13.00
C LEU A 20 -13.33 10.33 -13.79
N GLY A 21 -13.46 10.79 -15.04
CA GLY A 21 -14.58 10.44 -15.91
C GLY A 21 -14.74 8.93 -16.09
N GLU A 22 -13.64 8.20 -16.25
CA GLU A 22 -13.64 6.74 -16.36
C GLU A 22 -14.03 6.07 -15.02
N ALA A 23 -13.49 6.57 -13.91
CA ALA A 23 -13.84 6.10 -12.57
C ALA A 23 -15.35 6.25 -12.30
N LEU A 24 -15.97 7.35 -12.72
CA LEU A 24 -17.40 7.59 -12.56
C LEU A 24 -18.25 6.61 -13.39
N ILE A 25 -17.81 6.27 -14.62
CA ILE A 25 -18.45 5.21 -15.41
C ILE A 25 -18.33 3.87 -14.67
N ALA A 26 -17.17 3.57 -14.07
CA ALA A 26 -17.00 2.35 -13.29
C ALA A 26 -17.99 2.28 -12.11
N VAL A 27 -18.18 3.39 -11.36
CA VAL A 27 -19.21 3.49 -10.31
C VAL A 27 -20.61 3.20 -10.88
N GLU A 28 -21.00 3.89 -11.96
CA GLU A 28 -22.33 3.73 -12.58
C GLU A 28 -22.62 2.28 -12.96
N ARG A 29 -21.63 1.59 -13.55
CA ARG A 29 -21.79 0.19 -13.96
C ARG A 29 -21.76 -0.75 -12.76
N ALA A 30 -20.94 -0.48 -11.75
CA ALA A 30 -20.78 -1.33 -10.58
C ALA A 30 -22.00 -1.29 -9.66
N LYS A 31 -22.61 -0.12 -9.47
CA LYS A 31 -23.82 0.01 -8.64
C LYS A 31 -25.02 -0.77 -9.18
N LYS A 32 -25.07 -1.04 -10.50
CA LYS A 32 -26.11 -1.91 -11.11
C LYS A 32 -26.04 -3.37 -10.65
N THR A 33 -24.94 -3.79 -10.02
CA THR A 33 -24.81 -5.15 -9.45
C THR A 33 -25.56 -5.31 -8.13
N GLY A 34 -25.90 -4.21 -7.44
CA GLY A 34 -26.47 -4.23 -6.10
C GLY A 34 -25.47 -4.53 -4.97
N LEU A 35 -24.21 -4.82 -5.29
CA LEU A 35 -23.14 -5.01 -4.32
C LEU A 35 -22.55 -3.67 -3.86
N PRO A 36 -21.89 -3.60 -2.69
CA PRO A 36 -21.06 -2.46 -2.32
C PRO A 36 -19.96 -2.21 -3.36
N VAL A 37 -19.61 -0.95 -3.56
CA VAL A 37 -18.67 -0.52 -4.60
C VAL A 37 -17.58 0.34 -3.98
N MET A 38 -16.34 -0.13 -4.11
CA MET A 38 -15.14 0.65 -3.85
C MET A 38 -14.56 1.18 -5.16
N VAL A 39 -14.28 2.48 -5.25
CA VAL A 39 -13.55 3.05 -6.39
C VAL A 39 -12.38 3.90 -5.93
N THR A 40 -11.19 3.63 -6.47
CA THR A 40 -9.98 4.37 -6.16
C THR A 40 -9.36 5.01 -7.39
N ILE A 41 -8.89 6.24 -7.23
CA ILE A 41 -8.12 6.95 -8.26
C ILE A 41 -6.62 6.78 -7.99
N CYS A 42 -5.81 7.00 -9.02
CA CYS A 42 -4.36 7.10 -8.88
C CYS A 42 -3.88 8.44 -9.45
N PHE A 43 -2.85 8.99 -8.81
CA PHE A 43 -2.15 10.17 -9.31
C PHE A 43 -0.79 9.75 -9.84
N GLU A 44 -0.46 10.20 -11.04
CA GLU A 44 0.84 9.97 -11.68
C GLU A 44 1.89 10.92 -11.06
N ASN A 45 2.52 11.81 -11.82
CA ASN A 45 3.50 12.76 -11.29
C ASN A 45 2.90 14.07 -10.75
N GLN A 46 1.62 14.34 -11.01
CA GLN A 46 0.93 15.56 -10.57
C GLN A 46 -0.11 15.25 -9.47
N ASN A 47 -0.37 16.17 -8.54
CA ASN A 47 -1.36 15.98 -7.46
C ASN A 47 -2.82 16.11 -7.93
N THR A 48 -3.09 15.75 -9.19
CA THR A 48 -4.39 15.79 -9.81
C THR A 48 -4.57 14.56 -10.69
N THR A 49 -5.83 14.22 -10.97
CA THR A 49 -6.17 13.30 -12.06
C THR A 49 -5.62 13.82 -13.39
N THR A 50 -5.60 13.00 -14.44
CA THR A 50 -5.18 13.44 -15.78
C THR A 50 -6.04 14.62 -16.29
N GLU A 51 -7.29 14.71 -15.84
CA GLU A 51 -8.24 15.79 -16.16
C GLU A 51 -8.10 17.03 -15.24
N GLY A 52 -7.07 17.10 -14.39
CA GLY A 52 -6.81 18.25 -13.54
C GLY A 52 -7.69 18.36 -12.28
N LYS A 53 -8.33 17.27 -11.84
CA LYS A 53 -9.12 17.25 -10.59
C LYS A 53 -8.25 16.94 -9.39
N SER A 54 -8.40 17.75 -8.34
CA SER A 54 -7.77 17.52 -7.04
C SER A 54 -8.33 16.28 -6.34
N ALA A 55 -7.64 15.82 -5.29
CA ALA A 55 -8.08 14.67 -4.50
C ALA A 55 -9.45 14.94 -3.83
N ALA A 56 -9.65 16.16 -3.33
CA ALA A 56 -10.91 16.59 -2.74
C ALA A 56 -12.08 16.60 -3.75
N GLU A 57 -11.84 17.09 -4.98
CA GLU A 57 -12.86 17.09 -6.05
C GLU A 57 -13.22 15.67 -6.47
N ALA A 58 -12.22 14.83 -6.69
CA ALA A 58 -12.43 13.43 -7.08
C ALA A 58 -13.18 12.65 -6.00
N ALA A 59 -12.84 12.82 -4.72
CA ALA A 59 -13.54 12.17 -3.62
C ALA A 59 -15.02 12.56 -3.56
N LYS A 60 -15.34 13.86 -3.67
CA LYS A 60 -16.73 14.33 -3.70
C LYS A 60 -17.50 13.74 -4.89
N ALA A 61 -16.91 13.80 -6.09
CA ALA A 61 -17.55 13.28 -7.29
C ALA A 61 -17.84 11.77 -7.22
N LEU A 62 -16.92 10.98 -6.67
CA LEU A 62 -17.12 9.53 -6.50
C LEU A 62 -18.22 9.21 -5.47
N VAL A 63 -18.26 9.96 -4.35
CA VAL A 63 -19.33 9.84 -3.35
C VAL A 63 -20.68 10.24 -3.95
N ASP A 64 -20.73 11.36 -4.67
CA ASP A 64 -21.95 11.85 -5.33
C ASP A 64 -22.46 10.86 -6.41
N ALA A 65 -21.55 10.14 -7.07
CA ALA A 65 -21.88 9.07 -8.02
C ALA A 65 -22.36 7.77 -7.34
N GLY A 66 -22.25 7.68 -6.01
CA GLY A 66 -22.78 6.58 -5.20
C GLY A 66 -21.78 5.47 -4.88
N ALA A 67 -20.46 5.72 -4.99
CA ALA A 67 -19.45 4.79 -4.49
C ALA A 67 -19.56 4.68 -2.95
N ASP A 68 -19.53 3.45 -2.42
CA ASP A 68 -19.66 3.19 -0.98
C ASP A 68 -18.31 3.38 -0.25
N ILE A 69 -17.21 3.13 -0.96
CA ILE A 69 -15.84 3.37 -0.48
C ILE A 69 -15.08 4.11 -1.58
N ILE A 70 -14.41 5.21 -1.26
CA ILE A 70 -13.59 5.98 -2.19
C ILE A 70 -12.13 5.96 -1.76
N GLY A 71 -11.19 6.34 -2.61
CA GLY A 71 -9.82 6.49 -2.13
C GLY A 71 -8.75 6.56 -3.20
N MET A 72 -7.54 6.15 -2.81
CA MET A 72 -6.38 6.13 -3.69
C MET A 72 -5.63 4.81 -3.64
N ASN A 73 -5.13 4.39 -4.81
CA ASN A 73 -4.27 3.22 -4.93
C ASN A 73 -3.14 3.44 -5.95
N CYS A 74 -2.12 2.60 -5.87
CA CYS A 74 -1.02 2.48 -6.85
C CYS A 74 -0.21 3.78 -7.06
N LEU A 75 0.71 3.71 -8.04
CA LEU A 75 1.65 4.70 -8.56
C LEU A 75 2.61 5.34 -7.56
N ARG A 76 2.15 5.68 -6.36
CA ARG A 76 2.89 6.47 -5.38
C ARG A 76 3.14 5.74 -4.08
N PRO A 77 4.31 5.91 -3.45
CA PRO A 77 4.56 5.43 -2.10
C PRO A 77 3.68 6.16 -1.08
N PRO A 78 3.60 5.64 0.16
CA PRO A 78 2.87 6.29 1.23
C PRO A 78 3.20 7.77 1.42
N GLU A 79 4.48 8.13 1.30
CA GLU A 79 4.97 9.50 1.49
C GLU A 79 4.26 10.53 0.60
N HIS A 80 3.93 10.15 -0.64
CA HIS A 80 3.30 11.05 -1.62
C HIS A 80 1.79 10.84 -1.74
N MET A 81 1.23 9.84 -1.05
CA MET A 81 -0.20 9.52 -1.06
C MET A 81 -0.92 10.02 0.20
N LEU A 82 -0.25 10.11 1.35
CA LEU A 82 -0.89 10.52 2.62
C LEU A 82 -1.49 11.94 2.57
N GLY A 83 -0.80 12.90 1.96
CA GLY A 83 -1.32 14.27 1.82
C GLY A 83 -2.64 14.35 1.02
N PRO A 84 -2.68 13.84 -0.21
CA PRO A 84 -3.93 13.70 -0.97
C PRO A 84 -5.03 12.94 -0.23
N LEU A 85 -4.70 11.89 0.53
CA LEU A 85 -5.68 11.15 1.35
C LEU A 85 -6.27 12.02 2.48
N GLU A 86 -5.48 12.89 3.11
CA GLU A 86 -6.01 13.87 4.07
C GLU A 86 -6.99 14.83 3.41
N GLU A 87 -6.70 15.29 2.18
CA GLU A 87 -7.62 16.14 1.41
C GLU A 87 -8.94 15.41 1.13
N MET A 88 -8.88 14.14 0.71
CA MET A 88 -10.09 13.31 0.52
C MET A 88 -10.88 13.18 1.82
N ARG A 89 -10.23 12.79 2.92
CA ARG A 89 -10.87 12.62 4.23
C ARG A 89 -11.58 13.88 4.69
N LYS A 90 -10.93 15.05 4.56
CA LYS A 90 -11.49 16.37 4.91
C LYS A 90 -12.67 16.74 4.01
N ALA A 91 -12.61 16.38 2.73
CA ALA A 91 -13.65 16.70 1.75
C ALA A 91 -14.94 15.90 1.95
N VAL A 92 -14.85 14.65 2.39
CA VAL A 92 -15.98 13.74 2.56
C VAL A 92 -15.98 13.07 3.94
N PRO A 93 -16.09 13.78 5.07
CA PRO A 93 -15.85 13.26 6.44
C PRO A 93 -16.79 12.14 6.91
N HIS A 94 -17.82 11.82 6.14
CA HIS A 94 -18.81 10.77 6.41
C HIS A 94 -18.62 9.51 5.55
N ALA A 95 -17.81 9.57 4.48
CA ALA A 95 -17.60 8.46 3.56
C ALA A 95 -16.46 7.54 4.03
N PHE A 96 -16.48 6.28 3.60
CA PHE A 96 -15.36 5.37 3.81
C PHE A 96 -14.21 5.69 2.85
N VAL A 97 -12.98 5.75 3.37
CA VAL A 97 -11.77 6.07 2.60
C VAL A 97 -10.82 4.87 2.54
N ALA A 98 -10.32 4.57 1.36
CA ALA A 98 -9.33 3.53 1.07
C ALA A 98 -7.97 4.11 0.71
N ALA A 99 -6.91 3.45 1.14
CA ALA A 99 -5.54 3.76 0.79
C ALA A 99 -4.77 2.47 0.47
N GLN A 100 -4.15 2.42 -0.71
CA GLN A 100 -3.36 1.27 -1.16
C GLN A 100 -2.12 1.75 -1.94
N PRO A 101 -1.11 2.33 -1.27
CA PRO A 101 0.10 2.83 -1.93
C PRO A 101 0.99 1.70 -2.46
N VAL A 102 1.90 2.03 -3.37
CA VAL A 102 2.97 1.10 -3.76
C VAL A 102 4.02 1.01 -2.68
N ALA A 103 4.74 -0.11 -2.62
CA ALA A 103 5.87 -0.29 -1.73
C ALA A 103 7.20 -0.06 -2.44
N TYR A 104 7.31 1.01 -3.24
CA TYR A 104 8.55 1.46 -3.88
C TYR A 104 8.83 2.92 -3.54
N ARG A 105 10.03 3.24 -3.08
CA ARG A 105 10.45 4.62 -2.83
C ARG A 105 10.60 5.38 -4.14
N THR A 106 10.06 6.59 -4.19
CA THR A 106 10.16 7.48 -5.35
C THR A 106 10.59 8.88 -4.90
N PRO A 107 11.36 9.62 -5.71
CA PRO A 107 11.75 10.99 -5.39
C PRO A 107 10.54 11.93 -5.51
N ALA A 108 10.60 13.08 -4.82
CA ALA A 108 9.47 14.00 -4.73
C ALA A 108 9.07 14.65 -6.08
N ASP A 109 10.01 14.81 -7.01
CA ASP A 109 9.79 15.36 -8.35
C ASP A 109 9.22 14.32 -9.35
N LYS A 110 9.33 13.03 -9.03
CA LYS A 110 8.76 11.92 -9.81
C LYS A 110 8.09 10.91 -8.88
N PRO A 111 6.95 11.28 -8.27
CA PRO A 111 6.31 10.43 -7.27
C PRO A 111 5.74 9.12 -7.85
N ASP A 112 5.48 9.06 -9.16
CA ASP A 112 5.05 7.85 -9.87
C ASP A 112 6.22 6.90 -10.17
N PHE A 113 6.19 5.71 -9.56
CA PHE A 113 7.24 4.70 -9.73
C PHE A 113 7.39 4.21 -11.18
N THR A 114 6.33 4.29 -11.99
CA THR A 114 6.35 3.85 -13.40
C THR A 114 7.10 4.84 -14.30
N SER A 115 7.28 6.08 -13.84
CA SER A 115 8.03 7.12 -14.57
C SER A 115 9.54 7.06 -14.31
N LEU A 116 9.99 6.14 -13.45
CA LEU A 116 11.39 5.96 -13.10
C LEU A 116 12.12 5.10 -14.13
N PRO A 117 13.43 5.35 -14.38
CA PRO A 117 14.21 4.52 -15.29
C PRO A 117 14.34 3.07 -14.82
N GLN A 118 14.17 2.81 -13.52
CA GLN A 118 14.18 1.47 -12.94
C GLN A 118 12.95 0.63 -13.33
N PHE A 119 11.86 1.26 -13.76
CA PHE A 119 10.65 0.52 -14.11
C PHE A 119 10.81 -0.20 -15.46
N PRO A 120 10.40 -1.49 -15.59
CA PRO A 120 9.85 -2.35 -14.53
C PRO A 120 10.87 -3.30 -13.88
N PHE A 121 12.14 -3.30 -14.31
CA PHE A 121 13.07 -4.42 -14.05
C PHE A 121 14.12 -4.19 -12.96
N GLU A 122 14.25 -2.98 -12.42
CA GLU A 122 15.26 -2.62 -11.41
C GLU A 122 14.63 -1.97 -10.17
N LEU A 123 13.40 -2.38 -9.83
CA LEU A 123 12.64 -1.82 -8.70
C LEU A 123 13.01 -2.44 -7.34
N ASP A 124 13.67 -3.59 -7.31
CA ASP A 124 14.05 -4.30 -6.08
C ASP A 124 14.80 -3.42 -5.06
N PRO A 125 15.79 -2.59 -5.46
CA PRO A 125 16.49 -1.71 -4.52
C PRO A 125 15.61 -0.58 -3.97
N LEU A 126 14.47 -0.30 -4.60
CA LEU A 126 13.53 0.75 -4.20
C LEU A 126 12.45 0.22 -3.25
N GLN A 127 12.35 -1.09 -3.02
CA GLN A 127 11.28 -1.67 -2.23
C GLN A 127 11.29 -1.15 -0.78
N LEU A 128 10.14 -0.68 -0.29
CA LEU A 128 9.98 -0.23 1.09
C LEU A 128 10.06 -1.42 2.04
N SER A 129 10.69 -1.21 3.19
CA SER A 129 10.72 -2.23 4.23
C SER A 129 9.35 -2.45 4.88
N ARG A 130 9.16 -3.61 5.51
CA ARG A 130 7.96 -3.90 6.31
C ARG A 130 7.70 -2.86 7.42
N ARG A 131 8.77 -2.25 7.98
CA ARG A 131 8.65 -1.22 9.03
C ARG A 131 8.06 0.07 8.48
N GLU A 132 8.44 0.44 7.27
CA GLU A 132 7.92 1.65 6.61
C GLU A 132 6.46 1.49 6.20
N MET A 133 6.10 0.31 5.69
CA MET A 133 4.70 -0.02 5.40
C MET A 133 3.86 -0.06 6.68
N ALA A 134 4.41 -0.54 7.81
CA ALA A 134 3.75 -0.48 9.10
C ALA A 134 3.55 0.97 9.60
N ALA A 135 4.57 1.82 9.51
CA ALA A 135 4.46 3.23 9.85
C ALA A 135 3.45 3.96 8.95
N TYR A 136 3.35 3.58 7.67
CA TYR A 136 2.26 4.01 6.78
C TYR A 136 0.89 3.62 7.34
N ALA A 137 0.68 2.35 7.70
CA ALA A 137 -0.62 1.89 8.18
C ALA A 137 -1.08 2.64 9.44
N GLN A 138 -0.18 2.93 10.38
CA GLN A 138 -0.50 3.77 11.54
C GLN A 138 -0.93 5.18 11.14
N ARG A 139 -0.14 5.84 10.27
CA ARG A 139 -0.48 7.19 9.79
C ARG A 139 -1.80 7.23 9.03
N ALA A 140 -2.07 6.24 8.17
CA ALA A 140 -3.33 6.13 7.45
C ALA A 140 -4.53 5.98 8.41
N ARG A 141 -4.40 5.15 9.46
CA ARG A 141 -5.40 5.04 10.52
C ARG A 141 -5.61 6.37 11.24
N ASP A 142 -4.52 7.06 11.57
CA ASP A 142 -4.59 8.33 12.32
C ASP A 142 -5.22 9.46 11.48
N ILE A 143 -5.13 9.40 10.14
CA ILE A 143 -5.90 10.25 9.20
C ILE A 143 -7.39 9.90 9.22
N GLY A 144 -7.76 8.67 9.59
CA GLY A 144 -9.14 8.16 9.50
C GLY A 144 -9.45 7.46 8.18
N VAL A 145 -8.44 6.77 7.61
CA VAL A 145 -8.63 5.81 6.52
C VAL A 145 -9.21 4.51 7.06
N ASP A 146 -10.26 4.02 6.41
CA ASP A 146 -11.04 2.85 6.84
C ASP A 146 -10.53 1.55 6.20
N TYR A 147 -10.16 1.62 4.91
CA TYR A 147 -9.58 0.50 4.17
C TYR A 147 -8.09 0.75 3.95
N ILE A 148 -7.25 0.13 4.78
CA ILE A 148 -5.78 0.27 4.72
C ILE A 148 -5.20 -0.99 4.09
N GLY A 149 -4.75 -0.86 2.85
CA GLY A 149 -4.14 -1.93 2.08
C GLY A 149 -2.84 -1.49 1.41
N ALA A 150 -2.45 -2.19 0.36
CA ALA A 150 -1.25 -1.86 -0.40
C ALA A 150 -1.39 -2.33 -1.86
N CYS A 151 -0.50 -1.86 -2.73
CA CYS A 151 -0.50 -2.15 -4.17
C CYS A 151 0.88 -2.70 -4.61
N CYS A 152 1.35 -2.37 -5.82
CA CYS A 152 2.57 -2.89 -6.43
C CYS A 152 3.80 -2.82 -5.50
N GLY A 153 4.66 -3.83 -5.59
CA GLY A 153 5.84 -3.98 -4.72
C GLY A 153 5.52 -4.47 -3.31
N SER A 154 4.25 -4.53 -2.91
CA SER A 154 3.89 -5.07 -1.60
C SER A 154 3.92 -6.59 -1.60
N VAL A 155 4.50 -7.15 -0.54
CA VAL A 155 4.57 -8.59 -0.32
C VAL A 155 3.93 -8.96 1.02
N ALA A 156 3.69 -10.25 1.25
CA ALA A 156 2.97 -10.73 2.43
C ALA A 156 3.55 -10.24 3.77
N ILE A 157 4.86 -10.00 3.86
CA ILE A 157 5.50 -9.47 5.06
C ILE A 157 5.11 -8.01 5.37
N HIS A 158 4.78 -7.21 4.35
CA HIS A 158 4.29 -5.83 4.53
C HIS A 158 2.89 -5.86 5.14
N ILE A 159 1.98 -6.61 4.53
CA ILE A 159 0.59 -6.75 5.00
C ILE A 159 0.56 -7.29 6.44
N ARG A 160 1.40 -8.28 6.75
CA ARG A 160 1.51 -8.84 8.10
C ARG A 160 1.93 -7.79 9.14
N GLU A 161 2.94 -6.98 8.82
CA GLU A 161 3.40 -5.97 9.77
C GLU A 161 2.42 -4.81 9.91
N MET A 162 1.77 -4.40 8.81
CA MET A 162 0.66 -3.44 8.83
C MET A 162 -0.48 -3.93 9.73
N ALA A 163 -0.91 -5.18 9.56
CA ALA A 163 -1.96 -5.78 10.39
C ALA A 163 -1.57 -5.81 11.87
N ARG A 164 -0.29 -6.06 12.19
CA ARG A 164 0.22 -6.06 13.57
C ARG A 164 0.11 -4.69 14.23
N VAL A 165 0.60 -3.64 13.59
CA VAL A 165 0.55 -2.28 14.17
C VAL A 165 -0.86 -1.69 14.21
N LEU A 166 -1.78 -2.24 13.41
CA LEU A 166 -3.21 -1.97 13.48
C LEU A 166 -3.95 -2.84 14.52
N GLY A 167 -3.25 -3.69 15.28
CA GLY A 167 -3.84 -4.50 16.34
C GLY A 167 -4.61 -5.74 15.87
N LYS A 168 -4.49 -6.13 14.59
CA LYS A 168 -5.16 -7.31 14.00
C LYS A 168 -4.39 -8.62 14.22
N LEU A 169 -3.13 -8.55 14.64
CA LEU A 169 -2.28 -9.70 14.95
C LEU A 169 -1.59 -9.48 16.31
N PRO A 170 -1.25 -10.55 17.05
CA PRO A 170 -0.47 -10.44 18.29
C PRO A 170 0.89 -9.77 18.01
N ALA A 171 1.54 -9.18 19.01
CA ALA A 171 2.90 -8.65 18.87
C ALA A 171 3.89 -9.76 18.43
N GLU A 172 5.00 -9.41 17.76
CA GLU A 172 5.96 -10.42 17.31
C GLU A 172 6.68 -10.99 18.54
N GLN A 173 6.30 -12.20 18.95
CA GLN A 173 6.74 -12.78 20.21
C GLN A 173 8.16 -13.37 20.17
N ARG A 174 8.80 -13.42 19.00
CA ARG A 174 10.14 -13.98 18.85
C ARG A 174 11.11 -12.86 18.52
N PRO A 175 11.68 -12.17 19.54
CA PRO A 175 12.89 -11.41 19.29
C PRO A 175 13.92 -12.36 18.67
N TRP A 176 14.65 -11.89 17.66
CA TRP A 176 15.80 -12.64 17.18
C TRP A 176 16.73 -12.84 18.38
N LYS A 177 16.98 -14.09 18.71
CA LYS A 177 17.87 -14.48 19.80
C LYS A 177 18.98 -15.31 19.20
N LEU A 178 20.20 -14.82 19.38
CA LEU A 178 21.39 -15.57 19.06
C LEU A 178 21.48 -16.77 20.01
N ASN A 179 21.61 -17.96 19.45
CA ASN A 179 21.81 -19.17 20.23
C ASN A 179 23.14 -19.80 19.81
N TYR A 180 24.22 -19.44 20.50
CA TYR A 180 25.55 -19.99 20.26
C TYR A 180 25.62 -21.51 20.43
N GLN A 181 24.66 -22.14 21.14
CA GLN A 181 24.55 -23.59 21.26
C GLN A 181 23.88 -24.26 20.03
N LYS A 182 23.25 -23.46 19.16
CA LYS A 182 22.66 -23.89 17.88
C LYS A 182 23.00 -22.87 16.79
N PRO A 183 24.29 -22.71 16.45
CA PRO A 183 24.72 -21.69 15.52
C PRO A 183 24.17 -21.98 14.13
N MET A 184 23.61 -20.95 13.49
CA MET A 184 23.06 -21.00 12.13
C MET A 184 24.06 -20.54 11.07
N SER A 185 25.24 -20.09 11.49
CA SER A 185 26.38 -19.79 10.60
C SER A 185 27.70 -20.10 11.28
N ALA A 186 28.78 -20.23 10.49
CA ALA A 186 30.13 -20.36 11.04
C ALA A 186 30.49 -19.15 11.93
N TYR A 187 30.03 -17.95 11.54
CA TYR A 187 30.25 -16.73 12.32
C TYR A 187 29.62 -16.79 13.72
N GLU A 188 28.45 -17.43 13.85
CA GLU A 188 27.81 -17.71 15.15
C GLU A 188 28.51 -18.85 15.89
N TYR A 189 28.96 -19.90 15.17
CA TYR A 189 29.65 -21.03 15.79
C TYR A 189 30.94 -20.61 16.51
N TYR A 190 31.62 -19.60 15.99
CA TYR A 190 32.84 -19.04 16.58
C TYR A 190 32.59 -17.91 17.59
N ASP A 191 31.36 -17.71 18.07
CA ASP A 191 31.01 -16.61 19.00
C ASP A 191 31.42 -15.21 18.51
N HIS A 192 31.45 -14.98 17.20
CA HIS A 192 31.97 -13.73 16.61
C HIS A 192 33.45 -13.45 16.92
N ASP A 193 34.21 -14.48 17.33
CA ASP A 193 35.63 -14.39 17.64
C ASP A 193 36.49 -14.69 16.39
N PRO A 194 37.16 -13.69 15.79
CA PRO A 194 37.96 -13.88 14.59
C PRO A 194 39.16 -14.79 14.81
N GLU A 195 39.65 -14.97 16.05
CA GLU A 195 40.79 -15.86 16.33
C GLU A 195 40.36 -17.33 16.26
N LYS A 196 39.14 -17.66 16.69
CA LYS A 196 38.58 -19.02 16.57
C LYS A 196 38.32 -19.44 15.11
N VAL A 197 38.00 -18.49 14.23
CA VAL A 197 37.81 -18.74 12.79
C VAL A 197 39.14 -19.19 12.13
N GLY A 198 40.27 -18.58 12.53
CA GLY A 198 41.59 -18.86 11.96
C GLY A 198 42.22 -20.17 12.43
N ALA A 199 41.78 -20.72 13.57
CA ALA A 199 42.31 -21.96 14.13
C ALA A 199 41.85 -23.22 13.36
N VAL A 200 40.67 -23.19 12.72
CA VAL A 200 40.09 -24.35 12.02
C VAL A 200 40.66 -24.56 10.60
N ASN A 201 41.29 -23.54 10.02
CA ASN A 201 41.91 -23.61 8.69
C ASN A 201 43.42 -23.93 8.74
N ARG A 202 43.95 -24.44 9.87
CA ARG A 202 45.38 -24.73 10.07
C ARG A 202 45.71 -26.22 10.23
N GLU A 203 44.83 -27.13 9.82
CA GLU A 203 45.11 -28.57 9.72
C GLU A 203 45.30 -29.03 8.26
#